data_AF-A0A3N5RB55-F1
#
_entry.id   AF-A0A3N5RB55-F1
#
_cell.length_a   1.000
_cell.length_b   1.000
_cell.length_c   1.000
_cell.angle_alpha   90.00
_cell.angle_beta   90.00
_cell.angle_gamma   90.00
#
_symmetry.space_group_name_H-M   'P 1'
#
loop_
_entity.id
_entity.type
_entity.pdbx_description
1 polymer ?
#
loop_
_entity_poly.entity_id
_entity_poly.type
_entity_poly.pdbx_seq_one_letter_code
_entity_poly.pdbx_strand_id
1 'polypeptide(L)' 'MKGAVYGLSPAAKPNEQFPCQTPIPGLYQAGQTTYPGFGVVFSAISGIFAAERLIKVEMGRY' A
#
# COMPACT_ATOMS: atom_id res chain seq x y z
N MET A 1 -26.04 5.50 1.46
CA MET A 1 -24.78 6.24 1.19
C MET A 1 -23.96 5.42 0.21
N LYS A 2 -23.41 6.01 -0.87
CA LYS A 2 -22.47 5.33 -1.78
C LYS A 2 -21.05 5.76 -1.41
N GLY A 3 -20.26 4.86 -0.83
CA GLY A 3 -18.84 5.08 -0.57
C GLY A 3 -17.99 4.87 -1.82
N ALA A 4 -16.72 5.29 -1.77
CA ALA A 4 -15.76 5.00 -2.83
C ALA A 4 -15.38 3.51 -2.78
N VAL A 5 -15.97 2.70 -3.65
CA VAL A 5 -15.80 1.22 -3.67
C VAL A 5 -14.33 0.80 -3.76
N TYR A 6 -13.48 1.62 -4.36
CA TYR A 6 -12.04 1.38 -4.49
C TYR A 6 -11.16 2.40 -3.76
N GLY A 7 -11.77 3.33 -3.00
CA GLY A 7 -11.10 4.44 -2.32
C GLY A 7 -10.53 5.51 -3.26
N LEU A 8 -9.71 5.13 -4.24
CA LEU A 8 -9.14 6.01 -5.25
C LEU A 8 -9.84 5.90 -6.62
N SER A 9 -9.76 6.97 -7.40
CA SER A 9 -10.07 6.92 -8.84
C SER A 9 -9.03 6.03 -9.55
N PRO A 10 -9.40 5.20 -10.54
CA PRO A 10 -8.44 4.49 -11.39
C PRO A 10 -7.44 5.40 -12.12
N ALA A 11 -7.78 6.68 -12.31
CA ALA A 11 -6.87 7.67 -12.89
C ALA A 11 -5.87 8.25 -11.87
N ALA A 12 -6.06 7.98 -10.57
CA ALA A 12 -5.10 8.36 -9.54
C ALA A 12 -3.84 7.48 -9.65
N LYS A 13 -2.73 7.98 -9.11
CA LYS A 13 -1.48 7.22 -9.00
C LYS A 13 -1.28 6.82 -7.53
N PRO A 14 -1.61 5.56 -7.14
CA PRO A 14 -1.57 5.15 -5.74
C PRO A 14 -0.19 5.33 -5.09
N ASN A 15 0.89 5.15 -5.84
CA ASN A 15 2.25 5.37 -5.32
C ASN A 15 2.56 6.83 -4.95
N GLU A 16 1.87 7.80 -5.53
CA GLU A 16 2.07 9.23 -5.22
C GLU A 16 1.23 9.67 -4.02
N GLN A 17 0.09 9.03 -3.77
CA GLN A 17 -0.85 9.43 -2.71
C GLN A 17 -0.75 8.55 -1.46
N PHE A 18 -0.57 7.25 -1.67
CA PHE A 18 -0.55 6.23 -0.62
C PHE A 18 0.61 5.24 -0.85
N PRO A 19 1.86 5.70 -0.66
CA PRO A 19 3.03 4.86 -0.83
C PRO A 19 3.06 3.77 0.25
N CYS A 20 3.46 2.55 -0.16
CA CYS A 20 3.62 1.40 0.74
C CYS A 20 4.54 1.71 1.94
N GLN A 21 5.61 2.47 1.72
CA GLN A 21 6.47 2.98 2.79
C GLN A 21 6.19 4.47 3.02
N THR A 22 5.81 4.83 4.24
CA THR A 22 5.56 6.23 4.60
C THR A 22 6.84 6.91 5.11
N PRO A 23 6.86 8.24 5.17
CA PRO A 23 7.94 8.97 5.86
C PRO A 23 7.98 8.73 7.38
N ILE A 24 6.95 8.10 7.97
CA ILE A 24 6.87 7.82 9.41
C ILE A 24 7.49 6.43 9.65
N PRO A 25 8.59 6.33 10.42
CA PRO A 25 9.22 5.04 10.70
C PRO A 25 8.25 4.05 11.36
N GLY A 26 8.27 2.81 10.89
CA GLY A 26 7.38 1.74 11.38
C GLY A 26 5.95 1.81 10.85
N LEU A 27 5.57 2.85 10.10
CA LEU A 27 4.25 2.95 9.47
C LEU A 27 4.32 2.58 7.98
N TYR A 28 3.63 1.50 7.64
CA TYR A 28 3.50 0.99 6.27
C TYR A 28 2.03 1.01 5.84
N GLN A 29 1.80 1.21 4.55
CA GLN A 29 0.45 1.19 3.97
C GLN A 29 0.26 -0.06 3.11
N ALA A 30 -0.96 -0.60 3.16
CA ALA A 30 -1.40 -1.72 2.35
C ALA A 30 -2.93 -1.63 2.17
N GLY A 31 -3.45 -2.41 1.22
CA GLY A 31 -4.85 -2.49 0.87
C GLY A 31 -5.18 -1.82 -0.46
N GLN A 32 -6.48 -1.71 -0.75
CA GLN A 32 -6.99 -1.32 -2.07
C GLN A 32 -6.59 0.09 -2.54
N THR A 33 -6.25 0.99 -1.62
CA THR A 33 -5.82 2.37 -1.92
C THR A 33 -4.31 2.51 -2.09
N THR A 34 -3.55 1.45 -1.82
CA THR A 34 -2.09 1.41 -1.91
C THR A 34 -1.68 0.54 -3.08
N TYR A 35 -0.64 0.95 -3.81
CA TYR A 35 -0.15 0.19 -4.96
C TYR A 35 0.11 -1.29 -4.61
N PRO A 36 -0.29 -2.24 -5.49
CA PRO A 36 -0.89 -2.04 -6.81
C PRO A 36 -2.39 -1.65 -6.82
N GLY A 37 -3.08 -1.79 -5.69
CA GLY A 37 -4.44 -1.26 -5.47
C GLY A 37 -5.55 -1.95 -6.26
N PHE A 38 -6.80 -1.55 -6.02
CA PHE A 38 -8.01 -2.01 -6.76
C PHE A 38 -8.33 -3.52 -6.66
N GLY A 39 -9.26 -3.88 -5.78
CA GLY A 39 -9.78 -5.24 -5.68
C GLY A 39 -8.94 -6.16 -4.78
N VAL A 40 -9.47 -7.37 -4.55
CA VAL A 40 -8.97 -8.27 -3.48
C VAL A 40 -7.55 -8.76 -3.76
N VAL A 41 -7.27 -9.21 -4.99
CA VAL A 41 -5.96 -9.78 -5.37
C VAL A 41 -4.85 -8.76 -5.15
N PHE A 42 -5.01 -7.54 -5.67
CA PHE A 42 -4.01 -6.51 -5.53
C PHE A 42 -3.93 -5.93 -4.12
N SER A 43 -5.03 -5.94 -3.36
CA SER A 43 -4.99 -5.63 -1.93
C SER A 43 -4.11 -6.64 -1.17
N ALA A 44 -4.21 -7.93 -1.46
CA ALA A 44 -3.35 -8.95 -0.87
C ALA A 44 -1.88 -8.76 -1.27
N ILE A 45 -1.60 -8.51 -2.56
CA ILE A 45 -0.23 -8.25 -3.06
C ILE A 45 0.38 -7.02 -2.37
N SER A 46 -0.39 -5.94 -2.17
CA SER A 46 0.11 -4.76 -1.47
C SER A 46 0.55 -5.06 -0.01
N GLY A 47 -0.13 -6.02 0.65
CA GLY A 47 0.25 -6.50 1.98
C GLY A 47 1.59 -7.24 1.97
N ILE A 48 1.86 -8.04 0.92
CA ILE A 48 3.17 -8.68 0.74
C ILE A 48 4.27 -7.63 0.60
N PHE A 49 4.05 -6.58 -0.20
CA PHE A 49 5.03 -5.50 -0.33
C PHE A 49 5.29 -4.79 1.00
N ALA A 50 4.26 -4.51 1.78
CA ALA A 50 4.42 -3.91 3.11
C ALA A 50 5.22 -4.82 4.05
N ALA A 51 4.93 -6.12 4.06
CA ALA A 51 5.66 -7.10 4.87
C ALA A 51 7.13 -7.23 4.45
N GLU A 52 7.41 -7.28 3.14
CA GLU A 52 8.79 -7.32 2.63
C GLU A 52 9.59 -6.08 3.05
N ARG A 53 8.96 -4.90 3.06
CA ARG A 53 9.60 -3.66 3.52
C ARG A 53 9.89 -3.71 5.01
N LEU A 54 8.92 -4.12 5.83
CA LEU A 54 9.11 -4.30 7.26
C LEU A 54 10.28 -5.25 7.56
N ILE A 55 10.31 -6.43 6.93
CA ILE A 55 11.37 -7.42 7.14
C ILE A 55 12.74 -6.87 6.73
N LYS A 56 12.85 -6.14 5.62
CA LYS A 56 14.12 -5.52 5.20
C LYS A 56 14.64 -4.52 6.23
N VAL A 57 13.77 -3.70 6.80
CA VAL A 57 14.13 -2.76 7.87
C VAL A 57 14.61 -3.51 9.11
N GLU A 58 13.85 -4.51 9.56
CA GLU A 58 14.18 -5.29 10.75
C GLU A 58 15.51 -6.05 10.61
N MET A 59 15.81 -6.52 9.39
CA MET A 59 17.05 -7.23 9.09
C MET A 59 18.24 -6.31 8.78
N GLY A 60 18.09 -4.98 8.88
CA GLY A 60 19.15 -4.01 8.59
C GLY A 60 19.62 -4.02 7.14
N ARG A 61 18.78 -4.48 6.20
CA ARG A 61 19.09 -4.56 4.78
C ARG A 61 18.53 -3.32 4.07
N TYR A 62 19.26 -2.21 4.17
CA TYR A 62 18.94 -0.95 3.50
C TYR A 62 19.91 -0.64 2.38
#